data_AF-A0A7S2APR2-F1
#
_entry.id   AF-A0A7S2APR2-F1
#
_cell.length_a   1.000
_cell.length_b   1.000
_cell.length_c   1.000
_cell.angle_alpha   90.00
_cell.angle_beta   90.00
_cell.angle_gamma   90.00
#
_symmetry.space_group_name_H-M   'P 1'
#
loop_
_entity.id
_entity.type
_entity.pdbx_description
1 polymer ?
#
loop_
_entity_poly.entity_id
_entity_poly.type
_entity_poly.pdbx_seq_one_letter_code
_entity_poly.pdbx_strand_id
1 'polypeptide(L)'
;FSRWEEPGSEDAAHKVSPILRHLKAEPGLPPTTMADGSATVWAMAEKAFATFSTHKGIGVRSLESRSYVDGPGGKKFEKLHLSPEFAWMTYGDFGERCAKLGAGLASFAGLKKGDNMLIFAETQRDWMAAMLGCFRQGGTIVTAYATLGKEGVCQALQDTGASICVCDAKLFPVLAKAAKECPGLKYVVPIITEADKSCGELREELGGSQEVKSVDDLVALGAEAEATPPAAKDTAVIMYTSGTTGKSKGVMISHENIVTQARAGLSVYSFINS
;
A
#
# COMPACT_ATOMS: atom_id res chain seq x y z
N PHE A 1 12.76 31.01 -17.05
CA PHE A 1 12.21 31.81 -15.94
C PHE A 1 10.98 32.53 -16.47
N SER A 2 9.71 32.19 -16.22
CA SER A 2 8.98 31.26 -15.35
C SER A 2 7.84 30.69 -16.20
N ARG A 3 7.56 29.37 -16.14
CA ARG A 3 6.43 28.74 -16.86
C ARG A 3 5.21 28.51 -15.96
N TRP A 4 4.95 29.47 -15.09
CA TRP A 4 3.74 29.56 -14.28
C TRP A 4 2.98 30.80 -14.73
N GLU A 5 1.65 30.82 -14.61
CA GLU A 5 0.92 32.10 -14.70
C GLU A 5 1.56 33.10 -13.74
N GLU A 6 1.56 34.40 -14.08
CA GLU A 6 1.97 35.43 -13.12
C GLU A 6 1.23 35.18 -11.81
N PRO A 7 1.89 35.29 -10.64
CA PRO A 7 1.22 35.08 -9.37
C PRO A 7 -0.01 35.97 -9.34
N GLY A 8 -1.20 35.37 -9.25
CA GLY A 8 -2.41 36.14 -8.96
C GLY A 8 -2.18 36.96 -7.68
N SER A 9 -2.95 38.04 -7.47
CA SER A 9 -2.92 38.70 -6.16
C SER A 9 -3.30 37.69 -5.07
N GLU A 10 -2.67 37.77 -3.90
CA GLU A 10 -3.13 37.04 -2.71
C GLU A 10 -4.65 37.22 -2.56
N ASP A 11 -5.36 36.12 -2.28
CA ASP A 11 -6.78 36.23 -1.94
C ASP A 11 -6.85 36.84 -0.53
N ALA A 12 -6.97 38.17 -0.50
CA ALA A 12 -7.00 38.95 0.73
C ALA A 12 -8.17 38.56 1.65
N ALA A 13 -9.23 37.95 1.12
CA ALA A 13 -10.36 37.47 1.92
C ALA A 13 -10.03 36.17 2.67
N HIS A 14 -9.07 35.37 2.18
CA HIS A 14 -8.75 34.06 2.73
C HIS A 14 -7.32 33.93 3.28
N LYS A 15 -6.46 34.96 3.11
CA LYS A 15 -5.05 34.96 3.55
C LYS A 15 -4.26 33.73 3.07
N VAL A 16 -4.52 33.30 1.84
CA VAL A 16 -3.82 32.17 1.23
C VAL A 16 -2.89 32.67 0.13
N SER A 17 -1.75 31.98 -0.02
CA SER A 17 -0.78 32.22 -1.09
C SER A 17 -1.47 32.22 -2.46
N PRO A 18 -0.97 32.98 -3.44
CA PRO A 18 -1.56 33.05 -4.76
C PRO A 18 -1.62 31.67 -5.43
N ILE A 19 -2.68 31.45 -6.22
CA ILE A 19 -2.87 30.19 -6.93
C ILE A 19 -1.78 30.09 -8.00
N LEU A 20 -0.82 29.19 -7.81
CA LEU A 20 0.21 28.90 -8.80
C LEU A 20 -0.28 27.76 -9.70
N ARG A 21 -0.58 28.08 -10.97
CA ARG A 21 -0.94 27.09 -12.01
C ARG A 21 0.19 26.89 -12.99
N HIS A 22 0.50 25.63 -13.30
CA HIS A 22 1.50 25.29 -14.30
C HIS A 22 0.97 25.76 -15.67
N LEU A 23 1.77 26.41 -16.54
CA LEU A 23 1.34 26.89 -17.87
C LEU A 23 0.90 25.79 -18.86
N LYS A 24 1.00 24.52 -18.46
CA LYS A 24 0.53 23.35 -19.23
C LYS A 24 -0.77 22.79 -18.67
N ALA A 25 -1.25 23.32 -17.55
CA ALA A 25 -2.64 23.16 -17.19
C ALA A 25 -3.42 23.94 -18.25
N GLU A 26 -4.01 23.23 -19.21
CA GLU A 26 -5.07 23.80 -20.03
C GLU A 26 -6.19 24.34 -19.11
N PRO A 27 -7.14 25.16 -19.59
CA PRO A 27 -8.34 25.50 -18.81
C PRO A 27 -9.12 24.22 -18.44
N GLY A 28 -8.75 23.61 -17.31
CA GLY A 28 -9.18 22.27 -16.93
C GLY A 28 -8.20 21.60 -15.95
N LEU A 29 -8.68 20.58 -15.23
CA LEU A 29 -7.83 19.74 -14.39
C LEU A 29 -6.76 19.03 -15.27
N PRO A 30 -5.55 18.74 -14.75
CA PRO A 30 -4.55 17.98 -15.49
C PRO A 30 -5.13 16.65 -16.00
N PRO A 31 -4.66 16.11 -17.15
CA PRO A 31 -5.19 14.88 -17.72
C PRO A 31 -5.20 13.75 -16.68
N THR A 32 -6.32 13.05 -16.57
CA THR A 32 -6.53 11.96 -15.59
C THR A 32 -5.88 10.64 -16.00
N THR A 33 -5.13 10.63 -17.10
CA THR A 33 -4.39 9.48 -17.61
C THR A 33 -2.92 9.84 -17.86
N MET A 34 -2.03 8.84 -17.80
CA MET A 34 -0.64 8.97 -18.19
C MET A 34 -0.50 9.25 -19.70
N ALA A 35 0.69 9.68 -20.14
CA ALA A 35 0.96 9.97 -21.55
C ALA A 35 0.83 8.72 -22.45
N ASP A 36 1.06 7.53 -21.88
CA ASP A 36 0.87 6.25 -22.54
C ASP A 36 -0.60 5.76 -22.52
N GLY A 37 -1.53 6.54 -21.96
CA GLY A 37 -2.96 6.18 -21.83
C GLY A 37 -3.34 5.41 -20.56
N SER A 38 -2.42 5.14 -19.64
CA SER A 38 -2.75 4.43 -18.38
C SER A 38 -3.69 5.28 -17.51
N ALA A 39 -4.82 4.70 -17.11
CA ALA A 39 -5.85 5.36 -16.31
C ALA A 39 -5.98 4.79 -14.89
N THR A 40 -5.22 3.74 -14.57
CA THR A 40 -5.18 3.13 -13.24
C THR A 40 -3.76 2.92 -12.76
N VAL A 41 -3.61 2.75 -11.44
CA VAL A 41 -2.30 2.51 -10.81
C VAL A 41 -1.69 1.18 -11.30
N TRP A 42 -2.50 0.12 -11.46
CA TRP A 42 -2.02 -1.14 -12.03
C TRP A 42 -1.56 -0.98 -13.47
N ALA A 43 -2.35 -0.31 -14.34
CA ALA A 43 -1.95 -0.10 -15.74
C ALA A 43 -0.63 0.68 -15.87
N MET A 44 -0.42 1.67 -15.00
CA MET A 44 0.84 2.41 -14.92
C MET A 44 2.01 1.52 -14.47
N ALA A 45 1.80 0.69 -13.45
CA ALA A 45 2.82 -0.22 -12.94
C ALA A 45 3.16 -1.32 -13.95
N GLU A 46 2.16 -1.93 -14.59
CA GLU A 46 2.32 -2.98 -15.60
C GLU A 46 3.17 -2.49 -16.79
N LYS A 47 2.92 -1.27 -17.28
CA LYS A 47 3.77 -0.68 -18.31
C LYS A 47 5.19 -0.43 -17.84
N ALA A 48 5.38 0.02 -16.60
CA ALA A 48 6.72 0.19 -16.03
C ALA A 48 7.45 -1.17 -15.92
N PHE A 49 6.75 -2.23 -15.50
CA PHE A 49 7.28 -3.59 -15.43
C PHE A 49 7.70 -4.12 -16.80
N ALA A 50 6.88 -3.90 -17.83
CA ALA A 50 7.21 -4.29 -19.19
C ALA A 50 8.39 -3.47 -19.77
N THR A 51 8.38 -2.14 -19.58
CA THR A 51 9.35 -1.22 -20.18
C THR A 51 10.74 -1.37 -19.57
N PHE A 52 10.81 -1.55 -18.25
CA PHE A 52 12.07 -1.60 -17.51
C PHE A 52 12.40 -2.99 -17.00
N SER A 53 11.85 -4.04 -17.61
CA SER A 53 11.80 -5.41 -17.06
C SER A 53 13.12 -5.92 -16.48
N THR A 54 14.26 -5.65 -17.14
CA THR A 54 15.59 -6.11 -16.71
C THR A 54 16.32 -5.18 -15.75
N HIS A 55 15.80 -3.99 -15.48
CA HIS A 55 16.41 -3.02 -14.58
C HIS A 55 16.16 -3.42 -13.13
N LYS A 56 17.12 -3.16 -12.23
CA LYS A 56 16.91 -3.29 -10.78
C LYS A 56 15.81 -2.33 -10.34
N GLY A 57 14.76 -2.85 -9.71
CA GLY A 57 13.57 -2.07 -9.32
C GLY A 57 13.37 -1.97 -7.81
N ILE A 58 13.38 -3.10 -7.11
CA ILE A 58 13.14 -3.16 -5.66
C ILE A 58 14.30 -3.88 -4.98
N GLY A 59 14.91 -3.24 -3.99
CA GLY A 59 15.97 -3.80 -3.17
C GLY A 59 15.49 -4.05 -1.74
N VAL A 60 15.79 -5.22 -1.19
CA VAL A 60 15.52 -5.57 0.22
C VAL A 60 16.82 -5.97 0.90
N ARG A 61 17.01 -5.55 2.14
CA ARG A 61 18.04 -6.12 3.02
C ARG A 61 17.35 -7.12 3.93
N SER A 62 17.76 -8.38 3.87
CA SER A 62 17.15 -9.44 4.66
C SER A 62 17.41 -9.21 6.14
N LEU A 63 16.40 -9.45 6.97
CA LEU A 63 16.56 -9.46 8.42
C LEU A 63 17.26 -10.76 8.83
N GLU A 64 18.48 -10.67 9.35
CA GLU A 64 19.27 -11.82 9.80
C GLU A 64 18.99 -12.14 11.27
N SER A 65 18.85 -11.12 12.12
CA SER A 65 18.48 -11.32 13.52
C SER A 65 17.92 -10.06 14.17
N ARG A 66 17.22 -10.25 15.30
CA ARG A 66 16.73 -9.19 16.18
C ARG A 66 17.47 -9.26 17.51
N SER A 67 17.92 -8.11 18.01
CA SER A 67 18.48 -7.98 19.37
C SER A 67 17.77 -6.86 20.11
N TYR A 68 17.78 -6.90 21.44
CA TYR A 68 17.17 -5.89 22.27
C TYR A 68 18.23 -5.20 23.11
N VAL A 69 18.18 -3.87 23.16
CA VAL A 69 19.06 -3.04 23.97
C VAL A 69 18.23 -2.34 25.02
N ASP A 70 18.66 -2.42 26.28
CA ASP A 70 18.03 -1.66 27.35
C ASP A 70 18.35 -0.17 27.18
N GLY A 71 17.31 0.66 27.23
CA GLY A 71 17.45 2.10 27.22
C GLY A 71 16.83 2.76 28.46
N PRO A 72 16.86 4.10 28.51
CA PRO A 72 16.51 4.84 29.71
C PRO A 72 15.10 4.51 30.21
N GLY A 73 14.98 4.29 31.53
CA GLY A 73 13.69 3.97 32.17
C GLY A 73 13.16 2.56 31.91
N GLY A 74 14.03 1.60 31.57
CA GLY A 74 13.64 0.19 31.38
C GLY A 74 12.95 -0.09 30.04
N LYS A 75 12.95 0.87 29.11
CA LYS A 75 12.47 0.66 27.74
C LYS A 75 13.45 -0.23 27.00
N LYS A 76 12.96 -1.32 26.38
CA LYS A 76 13.75 -2.12 25.45
C LYS A 76 13.63 -1.56 24.05
N PHE A 77 14.75 -1.28 23.43
CA PHE A 77 14.84 -0.86 22.03
C PHE A 77 15.20 -2.05 21.17
N GLU A 78 14.40 -2.30 20.15
CA GLU A 78 14.71 -3.31 19.15
C GLU A 78 15.82 -2.80 18.22
N LYS A 79 16.81 -3.65 17.98
CA LYS A 79 17.87 -3.44 16.99
C LYS A 79 17.81 -4.57 15.98
N LEU A 80 17.57 -4.19 14.73
CA LEU A 80 17.53 -5.10 13.58
C LEU A 80 18.94 -5.26 13.01
N HIS A 81 19.38 -6.50 12.82
CA HIS A 81 20.60 -6.83 12.09
C HIS A 81 20.19 -7.24 10.68
N LEU A 82 20.46 -6.36 9.72
CA LEU A 82 20.11 -6.56 8.32
C LEU A 82 21.35 -6.96 7.53
N SER A 83 21.18 -7.81 6.51
CA SER A 83 22.23 -8.20 5.58
C SER A 83 23.00 -6.98 5.07
N PRO A 84 24.33 -7.04 4.91
CA PRO A 84 25.12 -5.89 4.47
C PRO A 84 24.75 -5.45 3.05
N GLU A 85 24.32 -6.40 2.22
CA GLU A 85 23.97 -6.18 0.83
C GLU A 85 22.46 -6.21 0.60
N PHE A 86 22.03 -5.50 -0.45
CA PHE A 86 20.66 -5.56 -0.95
C PHE A 86 20.49 -6.74 -1.90
N ALA A 87 19.48 -7.57 -1.63
CA ALA A 87 18.91 -8.47 -2.62
C ALA A 87 17.98 -7.68 -3.53
N TRP A 88 18.34 -7.58 -4.82
CA TRP A 88 17.58 -6.83 -5.82
C TRP A 88 16.66 -7.74 -6.63
N MET A 89 15.44 -7.30 -6.83
CA MET A 89 14.54 -7.80 -7.87
C MET A 89 14.53 -6.83 -9.04
N THR A 90 14.47 -7.38 -10.25
CA THR A 90 14.21 -6.57 -11.43
C THR A 90 12.76 -6.07 -11.45
N TYR A 91 12.45 -5.07 -12.27
CA TYR A 91 11.06 -4.64 -12.47
C TYR A 91 10.18 -5.78 -12.98
N GLY A 92 10.72 -6.65 -13.85
CA GLY A 92 10.02 -7.83 -14.38
C GLY A 92 9.69 -8.82 -13.27
N ASP A 93 10.69 -9.22 -12.49
CA ASP A 93 10.51 -10.17 -11.37
C ASP A 93 9.53 -9.62 -10.32
N PHE A 94 9.61 -8.31 -10.03
CA PHE A 94 8.69 -7.67 -9.10
C PHE A 94 7.26 -7.60 -9.66
N GLY A 95 7.09 -7.33 -10.96
CA GLY A 95 5.80 -7.37 -11.63
C GLY A 95 5.17 -8.76 -11.58
N GLU A 96 5.96 -9.82 -11.83
CA GLU A 96 5.52 -11.21 -11.69
C GLU A 96 5.11 -11.52 -10.25
N ARG A 97 5.89 -11.10 -9.25
CA ARG A 97 5.55 -11.25 -7.83
C ARG A 97 4.23 -10.55 -7.50
N CYS A 98 4.00 -9.33 -7.99
CA CYS A 98 2.73 -8.62 -7.78
C CYS A 98 1.55 -9.37 -8.41
N ALA A 99 1.71 -9.87 -9.63
CA ALA A 99 0.68 -10.61 -10.35
C ALA A 99 0.32 -11.92 -9.64
N LYS A 100 1.34 -12.69 -9.25
CA LYS A 100 1.17 -13.94 -8.48
C LYS A 100 0.53 -13.71 -7.13
N LEU A 101 0.95 -12.66 -6.41
CA LEU A 101 0.34 -12.31 -5.13
C LEU A 101 -1.14 -11.92 -5.28
N GLY A 102 -1.49 -11.12 -6.30
CA GLY A 102 -2.89 -10.78 -6.60
C GLY A 102 -3.73 -12.01 -6.91
N ALA A 103 -3.21 -12.93 -7.72
CA ALA A 103 -3.88 -14.19 -8.02
C ALA A 103 -4.00 -15.12 -6.80
N GLY A 104 -2.97 -15.15 -5.96
CA GLY A 104 -2.97 -15.86 -4.68
C GLY A 104 -4.05 -15.31 -3.74
N LEU A 105 -4.16 -13.99 -3.60
CA LEU A 105 -5.21 -13.33 -2.81
C LEU A 105 -6.61 -13.66 -3.34
N ALA A 106 -6.81 -13.63 -4.65
CA ALA A 106 -8.10 -14.00 -5.27
C ALA A 106 -8.45 -15.48 -5.01
N SER A 107 -7.47 -16.38 -5.15
CA SER A 107 -7.70 -17.82 -4.97
C SER A 107 -7.89 -18.23 -3.51
N PHE A 108 -7.11 -17.64 -2.61
CA PHE A 108 -7.12 -17.96 -1.18
C PHE A 108 -8.28 -17.30 -0.43
N ALA A 109 -8.50 -15.99 -0.68
CA ALA A 109 -9.42 -15.18 0.09
C ALA A 109 -10.66 -14.72 -0.70
N GLY A 110 -10.75 -15.06 -1.99
CA GLY A 110 -11.86 -14.66 -2.85
C GLY A 110 -11.81 -13.18 -3.24
N LEU A 111 -10.66 -12.52 -3.14
CA LEU A 111 -10.50 -11.10 -3.48
C LEU A 111 -11.01 -10.83 -4.90
N LYS A 112 -11.95 -9.89 -5.00
CA LYS A 112 -12.55 -9.44 -6.26
C LYS A 112 -12.74 -7.93 -6.28
N LYS A 113 -13.10 -7.43 -7.45
CA LYS A 113 -13.37 -6.01 -7.67
C LYS A 113 -14.36 -5.44 -6.64
N GLY A 114 -13.97 -4.34 -6.00
CA GLY A 114 -14.77 -3.62 -5.00
C GLY A 114 -14.62 -4.12 -3.55
N ASP A 115 -13.87 -5.21 -3.33
CA ASP A 115 -13.53 -5.64 -1.97
C ASP A 115 -12.47 -4.71 -1.34
N ASN A 116 -12.55 -4.54 -0.02
CA ASN A 116 -11.58 -3.80 0.76
C ASN A 116 -10.57 -4.76 1.41
N MET A 117 -9.28 -4.46 1.26
CA MET A 117 -8.17 -5.18 1.91
C MET A 117 -7.39 -4.23 2.81
N LEU A 118 -7.33 -4.55 4.11
CA LEU A 118 -6.48 -3.80 5.03
C LEU A 118 -5.01 -4.17 4.82
N ILE A 119 -4.13 -3.17 4.79
CA ILE A 119 -2.69 -3.36 4.93
C ILE A 119 -2.25 -2.66 6.21
N PHE A 120 -1.84 -3.47 7.19
CA PHE A 120 -1.32 -3.04 8.49
C PHE A 120 0.14 -3.48 8.61
N ALA A 121 1.02 -2.75 7.92
CA ALA A 121 2.44 -3.07 7.81
C ALA A 121 3.25 -1.80 7.49
N GLU A 122 4.55 -1.85 7.72
CA GLU A 122 5.49 -0.82 7.29
C GLU A 122 5.71 -0.84 5.78
N THR A 123 6.13 0.31 5.24
CA THR A 123 6.48 0.44 3.83
C THR A 123 7.67 -0.46 3.49
N GLN A 124 7.43 -1.49 2.69
CA GLN A 124 8.43 -2.46 2.24
C GLN A 124 8.02 -3.09 0.91
N ARG A 125 8.89 -3.94 0.33
CA ARG A 125 8.61 -4.63 -0.95
C ARG A 125 7.25 -5.32 -0.95
N ASP A 126 6.95 -6.10 0.08
CA ASP A 126 5.75 -6.94 0.09
C ASP A 126 4.47 -6.16 0.43
N TRP A 127 4.61 -5.01 1.12
CA TRP A 127 3.54 -4.02 1.20
C TRP A 127 3.19 -3.47 -0.18
N MET A 128 4.21 -3.11 -0.99
CA MET A 128 4.00 -2.61 -2.35
C MET A 128 3.44 -3.70 -3.28
N ALA A 129 3.94 -4.93 -3.15
CA ALA A 129 3.45 -6.07 -3.93
C ALA A 129 1.99 -6.36 -3.61
N ALA A 130 1.60 -6.35 -2.32
CA ALA A 130 0.22 -6.58 -1.89
C ALA A 130 -0.72 -5.48 -2.43
N MET A 131 -0.30 -4.22 -2.36
CA MET A 131 -1.04 -3.10 -2.93
C MET A 131 -1.28 -3.29 -4.43
N LEU A 132 -0.23 -3.55 -5.20
CA LEU A 132 -0.33 -3.68 -6.67
C LEU A 132 -1.09 -4.94 -7.07
N GLY A 133 -0.86 -6.07 -6.38
CA GLY A 133 -1.63 -7.30 -6.57
C GLY A 133 -3.12 -7.13 -6.26
N CYS A 134 -3.46 -6.36 -5.23
CA CYS A 134 -4.85 -5.99 -4.92
C CYS A 134 -5.48 -5.17 -6.05
N PHE A 135 -4.77 -4.14 -6.53
CA PHE A 135 -5.24 -3.32 -7.65
C PHE A 135 -5.38 -4.12 -8.94
N ARG A 136 -4.53 -5.13 -9.18
CA ARG A 136 -4.70 -6.02 -10.35
C ARG A 136 -6.06 -6.75 -10.32
N GLN A 137 -6.55 -7.09 -9.13
CA GLN A 137 -7.85 -7.75 -8.93
C GLN A 137 -9.00 -6.77 -8.65
N GLY A 138 -8.78 -5.47 -8.87
CA GLY A 138 -9.81 -4.43 -8.70
C GLY A 138 -10.21 -4.16 -7.26
N GLY A 139 -9.44 -4.66 -6.29
CA GLY A 139 -9.66 -4.40 -4.87
C GLY A 139 -9.19 -3.00 -4.47
N THR A 140 -9.74 -2.52 -3.36
CA THR A 140 -9.39 -1.26 -2.71
C THR A 140 -8.49 -1.55 -1.51
N ILE A 141 -7.37 -0.84 -1.37
CA ILE A 141 -6.57 -0.96 -0.15
C ILE A 141 -7.11 -0.03 0.93
N VAL A 142 -7.09 -0.48 2.17
CA VAL A 142 -7.28 0.34 3.37
C VAL A 142 -5.92 0.40 4.05
N THR A 143 -5.37 1.59 4.26
CA THR A 143 -4.04 1.72 4.86
C THR A 143 -4.16 2.03 6.35
N ALA A 144 -3.54 1.20 7.19
CA ALA A 144 -3.33 1.49 8.60
C ALA A 144 -1.82 1.68 8.86
N TYR A 145 -1.46 2.79 9.49
CA TYR A 145 -0.08 3.02 9.93
C TYR A 145 0.35 1.92 10.91
N ALA A 146 1.60 1.46 10.82
CA ALA A 146 2.14 0.44 11.74
C ALA A 146 2.10 0.84 13.24
N THR A 147 1.94 2.14 13.52
CA THR A 147 1.81 2.69 14.88
C THR A 147 0.37 2.82 15.34
N LEU A 148 -0.61 2.47 14.50
CA LEU A 148 -2.02 2.57 14.83
C LEU A 148 -2.38 1.57 15.93
N GLY A 149 -3.00 2.06 17.01
CA GLY A 149 -3.49 1.23 18.10
C GLY A 149 -4.64 0.31 17.66
N LYS A 150 -4.95 -0.65 18.53
CA LYS A 150 -6.03 -1.63 18.35
C LYS A 150 -7.34 -0.96 17.93
N GLU A 151 -7.72 0.13 18.58
CA GLU A 151 -8.99 0.83 18.33
C GLU A 151 -9.06 1.37 16.90
N GLY A 152 -7.96 1.89 16.37
CA GLY A 152 -7.89 2.38 14.99
C GLY A 152 -7.94 1.24 13.97
N VAL A 153 -7.29 0.11 14.26
CA VAL A 153 -7.36 -1.09 13.42
C VAL A 153 -8.78 -1.66 13.40
N CYS A 154 -9.43 -1.77 14.57
CA CYS A 154 -10.83 -2.19 14.67
C CYS A 154 -11.74 -1.28 13.85
N GLN A 155 -11.58 0.03 14.02
CA GLN A 155 -12.37 1.01 13.28
C GLN A 155 -12.20 0.82 11.77
N ALA A 156 -10.96 0.72 11.28
CA ALA A 156 -10.70 0.53 9.86
C ALA A 156 -11.33 -0.75 9.30
N LEU A 157 -11.22 -1.88 10.02
CA LEU A 157 -11.83 -3.15 9.62
C LEU A 157 -13.37 -3.07 9.57
N GLN A 158 -13.99 -2.48 10.59
CA GLN A 158 -15.44 -2.40 10.72
C GLN A 158 -16.06 -1.40 9.73
N ASP A 159 -15.51 -0.19 9.65
CA ASP A 159 -16.03 0.89 8.79
C ASP A 159 -15.90 0.52 7.29
N THR A 160 -14.90 -0.27 6.92
CA THR A 160 -14.66 -0.68 5.52
C THR A 160 -15.20 -2.07 5.18
N GLY A 161 -15.54 -2.88 6.18
CA GLY A 161 -15.90 -4.29 5.97
C GLY A 161 -14.77 -5.14 5.39
N ALA A 162 -13.51 -4.72 5.52
CA ALA A 162 -12.37 -5.46 5.00
C ALA A 162 -12.28 -6.84 5.67
N SER A 163 -12.29 -7.89 4.84
CA SER A 163 -12.23 -9.29 5.29
C SER A 163 -10.83 -9.89 5.21
N ILE A 164 -9.89 -9.18 4.57
CA ILE A 164 -8.50 -9.56 4.34
C ILE A 164 -7.60 -8.52 5.00
N CYS A 165 -6.61 -8.97 5.77
CA CYS A 165 -5.58 -8.11 6.34
C CYS A 165 -4.18 -8.63 5.98
N VAL A 166 -3.39 -7.83 5.26
CA VAL A 166 -1.94 -8.04 5.11
C VAL A 166 -1.25 -7.39 6.30
N CYS A 167 -0.44 -8.12 7.05
CA CYS A 167 0.09 -7.65 8.33
C CYS A 167 1.57 -8.01 8.54
N ASP A 168 2.37 -7.09 9.07
CA ASP A 168 3.71 -7.44 9.56
C ASP A 168 3.61 -8.36 10.76
N ALA A 169 4.51 -9.35 10.85
CA ALA A 169 4.60 -10.29 11.96
C ALA A 169 4.62 -9.58 13.34
N LYS A 170 5.40 -8.50 13.46
CA LYS A 170 5.54 -7.73 14.71
C LYS A 170 4.27 -7.03 15.18
N LEU A 171 3.29 -6.84 14.29
CA LEU A 171 2.04 -6.13 14.56
C LEU A 171 0.88 -7.08 14.93
N PHE A 172 1.09 -8.40 14.85
CA PHE A 172 0.10 -9.40 15.23
C PHE A 172 -0.46 -9.26 16.65
N PRO A 173 0.31 -8.88 17.70
CA PRO A 173 -0.26 -8.68 19.02
C PRO A 173 -1.37 -7.61 19.08
N VAL A 174 -1.30 -6.61 18.19
CA VAL A 174 -2.35 -5.58 18.05
C VAL A 174 -3.49 -6.13 17.20
N LEU A 175 -3.18 -6.77 16.07
CA LEU A 175 -4.18 -7.36 15.18
C LEU A 175 -5.02 -8.44 15.88
N ALA A 176 -4.42 -9.32 16.67
CA ALA A 176 -5.10 -10.37 17.42
C ALA A 176 -6.10 -9.82 18.44
N LYS A 177 -5.77 -8.68 19.07
CA LYS A 177 -6.72 -7.98 19.96
C LYS A 177 -7.87 -7.36 19.15
N ALA A 178 -7.59 -6.83 17.97
CA ALA A 178 -8.60 -6.25 17.10
C ALA A 178 -9.53 -7.31 16.47
N ALA A 179 -8.97 -8.45 16.07
CA ALA A 179 -9.69 -9.56 15.44
C ALA A 179 -10.82 -10.11 16.32
N LYS A 180 -10.65 -10.10 17.65
CA LYS A 180 -11.69 -10.47 18.62
C LYS A 180 -12.95 -9.60 18.55
N GLU A 181 -12.81 -8.36 18.08
CA GLU A 181 -13.90 -7.38 17.93
C GLU A 181 -14.32 -7.19 16.47
N CYS A 182 -13.64 -7.86 15.54
CA CYS A 182 -13.85 -7.74 14.10
C CYS A 182 -14.14 -9.10 13.47
N PRO A 183 -15.33 -9.69 13.69
CA PRO A 183 -15.69 -11.00 13.13
C PRO A 183 -15.74 -11.02 11.60
N GLY A 184 -15.74 -9.85 10.95
CA GLY A 184 -15.63 -9.71 9.50
C GLY A 184 -14.24 -10.04 8.95
N LEU A 185 -13.18 -9.98 9.77
CA LEU A 185 -11.83 -10.36 9.39
C LEU A 185 -11.73 -11.88 9.32
N LYS A 186 -11.56 -12.42 8.10
CA LYS A 186 -11.55 -13.85 7.81
C LYS A 186 -10.17 -14.37 7.39
N TYR A 187 -9.40 -13.54 6.69
CA TYR A 187 -8.12 -13.93 6.11
C TYR A 187 -7.02 -12.99 6.58
N VAL A 188 -5.90 -13.56 7.06
CA VAL A 188 -4.72 -12.79 7.43
C VAL A 188 -3.52 -13.27 6.63
N VAL A 189 -2.81 -12.32 6.03
CA VAL A 189 -1.68 -12.56 5.15
C VAL A 189 -0.41 -11.97 5.78
N PRO A 190 0.32 -12.74 6.60
CA PRO A 190 1.53 -12.25 7.23
C PRO A 190 2.64 -11.94 6.21
N ILE A 191 3.33 -10.82 6.44
CA ILE A 191 4.68 -10.56 5.93
C ILE A 191 5.64 -11.04 7.02
N ILE A 192 6.36 -12.13 6.73
CA ILE A 192 7.24 -12.83 7.67
C ILE A 192 8.57 -13.18 7.00
N THR A 193 9.62 -13.32 7.81
CA THR A 193 10.87 -13.98 7.42
C THR A 193 11.07 -15.26 8.25
N GLU A 194 12.15 -16.00 7.98
CA GLU A 194 12.54 -17.18 8.78
C GLU A 194 12.79 -16.85 10.26
N ALA A 195 13.03 -15.59 10.60
CA ALA A 195 13.25 -15.13 11.98
C ALA A 195 11.94 -14.80 12.73
N ASP A 196 10.79 -14.84 12.06
CA ASP A 196 9.49 -14.55 12.63
C ASP A 196 8.71 -15.85 12.95
N LYS A 197 7.56 -15.71 13.63
CA LYS A 197 6.64 -16.83 13.89
C LYS A 197 6.10 -17.41 12.59
N SER A 198 5.92 -18.72 12.55
CA SER A 198 5.26 -19.41 11.44
C SER A 198 3.77 -19.04 11.32
N CYS A 199 3.17 -19.26 10.15
CA CYS A 199 1.73 -19.06 9.94
C CYS A 199 0.86 -19.84 10.94
N GLY A 200 1.30 -21.03 11.38
CA GLY A 200 0.59 -21.83 12.39
C GLY A 200 0.56 -21.14 13.75
N GLU A 201 1.71 -20.68 14.24
CA GLU A 201 1.81 -19.94 15.51
C GLU A 201 1.03 -18.62 15.47
N LEU A 202 1.07 -17.92 14.33
CA LEU A 202 0.30 -16.69 14.14
C LEU A 202 -1.21 -16.94 14.09
N ARG A 203 -1.65 -18.06 13.52
CA ARG A 203 -3.06 -18.50 13.54
C ARG A 203 -3.52 -18.77 14.97
N GLU A 204 -2.69 -19.42 15.79
CA GLU A 204 -2.98 -19.65 17.20
C GLU A 204 -3.06 -18.33 17.98
N GLU A 205 -2.16 -17.38 17.73
CA GLU A 205 -2.18 -16.05 18.34
C GLU A 205 -3.47 -15.27 18.03
N LEU A 206 -4.02 -15.45 16.82
CA LEU A 206 -5.33 -14.91 16.41
C LEU A 206 -6.52 -15.62 17.04
N GLY A 207 -6.33 -16.76 17.72
CA GLY A 207 -7.40 -17.59 18.30
C GLY A 207 -7.98 -18.63 17.35
N GLY A 208 -7.36 -18.85 16.18
CA GLY A 208 -7.68 -19.96 15.27
C GLY A 208 -8.83 -19.73 14.28
N SER A 209 -9.62 -18.67 14.45
CA SER A 209 -10.80 -18.38 13.61
C SER A 209 -10.50 -17.90 12.19
N GLN A 210 -9.35 -17.27 11.99
CA GLN A 210 -8.93 -16.75 10.69
C GLN A 210 -8.10 -17.79 9.93
N GLU A 211 -8.23 -17.80 8.61
CA GLU A 211 -7.29 -18.50 7.75
C GLU A 211 -6.03 -17.65 7.55
N VAL A 212 -4.86 -18.27 7.69
CA VAL A 212 -3.56 -17.60 7.68
C VAL A 212 -2.65 -18.21 6.64
N LYS A 213 -2.13 -17.40 5.72
CA LYS A 213 -1.17 -17.82 4.69
C LYS A 213 -0.24 -16.66 4.34
N SER A 214 1.08 -16.89 4.36
CA SER A 214 2.06 -15.81 4.19
C SER A 214 2.02 -15.21 2.78
N VAL A 215 2.60 -14.02 2.63
CA VAL A 215 2.80 -13.42 1.29
C VAL A 215 3.54 -14.36 0.36
N ASP A 216 4.61 -15.00 0.82
CA ASP A 216 5.40 -15.93 -0.02
C ASP A 216 4.60 -17.19 -0.39
N ASP A 217 3.80 -17.73 0.53
CA ASP A 217 2.89 -18.84 0.24
C ASP A 217 1.83 -18.46 -0.80
N LEU A 218 1.32 -17.22 -0.77
CA LEU A 218 0.37 -16.73 -1.77
C LEU A 218 1.02 -16.48 -3.13
N VAL A 219 2.26 -15.98 -3.16
CA VAL A 219 3.04 -15.85 -4.40
C VAL A 219 3.31 -17.23 -4.99
N ALA A 220 3.62 -18.23 -4.17
CA ALA A 220 3.83 -19.61 -4.63
C ALA A 220 2.52 -20.28 -5.09
N LEU A 221 1.39 -19.99 -4.43
CA LEU A 221 0.06 -20.47 -4.79
C LEU A 221 -0.48 -19.83 -6.08
N GLY A 222 -0.11 -18.58 -6.33
CA GLY A 222 -0.61 -17.76 -7.43
C GLY A 222 -0.33 -18.39 -8.79
N ALA A 223 -1.30 -19.12 -9.33
CA ALA A 223 -1.40 -19.39 -10.77
C ALA A 223 -1.80 -18.10 -11.51
N GLU A 224 -1.74 -18.06 -12.84
CA GLU A 224 -2.25 -16.91 -13.61
C GLU A 224 -3.78 -16.82 -13.49
N ALA A 225 -4.27 -16.20 -12.42
CA ALA A 225 -5.67 -15.79 -12.33
C ALA A 225 -5.89 -14.60 -13.27
N GLU A 226 -7.03 -14.62 -13.97
CA GLU A 226 -7.44 -13.52 -14.83
C GLU A 226 -7.52 -12.23 -14.01
N ALA A 227 -6.90 -11.17 -14.54
CA ALA A 227 -6.94 -9.86 -13.89
C ALA A 227 -8.36 -9.30 -13.97
N THR A 228 -8.82 -8.66 -12.90
CA THR A 228 -10.10 -7.94 -12.88
C THR A 228 -9.87 -6.47 -12.55
N PRO A 229 -9.16 -5.73 -13.43
CA PRO A 229 -8.66 -4.40 -13.10
C PRO A 229 -9.81 -3.40 -12.83
N PRO A 230 -9.56 -2.39 -11.99
CA PRO A 230 -10.52 -1.37 -11.62
C PRO A 230 -10.74 -0.38 -12.76
N ALA A 231 -11.81 0.40 -12.68
CA ALA A 231 -12.00 1.60 -13.48
C ALA A 231 -11.25 2.79 -12.85
N ALA A 232 -10.93 3.80 -13.64
CA ALA A 232 -10.20 4.98 -13.18
C ALA A 232 -10.90 5.69 -12.00
N LYS A 233 -12.24 5.70 -11.98
CA LYS A 233 -13.04 6.34 -10.92
C LYS A 233 -13.26 5.47 -9.69
N ASP A 234 -12.92 4.19 -9.75
CA ASP A 234 -13.04 3.29 -8.59
C ASP A 234 -12.06 3.74 -7.50
N THR A 235 -12.44 3.52 -6.23
CA THR A 235 -11.59 3.84 -5.09
C THR A 235 -10.37 2.92 -5.06
N ALA A 236 -9.18 3.51 -5.08
CA ALA A 236 -7.93 2.78 -4.95
C ALA A 236 -7.54 2.64 -3.48
N VAL A 237 -7.60 3.74 -2.72
CA VAL A 237 -7.09 3.81 -1.35
C VAL A 237 -8.13 4.42 -0.43
N ILE A 238 -8.36 3.80 0.71
CA ILE A 238 -9.03 4.39 1.87
C ILE A 238 -7.96 4.66 2.94
N MET A 239 -7.66 5.94 3.17
CA MET A 239 -6.62 6.37 4.09
C MET A 239 -7.24 6.98 5.35
N TYR A 240 -6.97 6.39 6.52
CA TYR A 240 -7.44 6.92 7.80
C TYR A 240 -6.53 8.03 8.31
N THR A 241 -7.10 9.22 8.53
CA THR A 241 -6.38 10.38 9.06
C THR A 241 -6.92 10.79 10.43
N SER A 242 -6.02 11.10 11.37
CA SER A 242 -6.41 11.67 12.67
C SER A 242 -7.04 13.05 12.47
N GLY A 243 -8.37 13.12 12.63
CA GLY A 243 -9.09 14.39 12.62
C GLY A 243 -8.96 15.11 13.97
N THR A 244 -9.08 16.43 13.97
CA THR A 244 -9.15 17.26 15.19
C THR A 244 -10.36 16.96 16.08
N THR A 245 -11.35 16.24 15.54
CA THR A 245 -12.62 15.87 16.20
C THR A 245 -12.58 14.51 16.89
N GLY A 246 -11.40 13.90 17.03
CA GLY A 246 -11.16 12.70 17.84
C GLY A 246 -11.41 11.37 17.11
N LYS A 247 -12.43 11.27 16.24
CA LYS A 247 -12.68 10.06 15.43
C LYS A 247 -11.99 10.16 14.06
N SER A 248 -11.20 9.15 13.72
CA SER A 248 -10.51 9.08 12.42
C SER A 248 -11.54 8.88 11.29
N LYS A 249 -11.29 9.51 10.13
CA LYS A 249 -12.13 9.40 8.94
C LYS A 249 -11.34 8.77 7.80
N GLY A 250 -11.97 7.85 7.06
CA GLY A 250 -11.40 7.25 5.86
C GLY A 250 -11.53 8.18 4.67
N VAL A 251 -10.40 8.71 4.19
CA VAL A 251 -10.32 9.51 2.96
C VAL A 251 -10.27 8.56 1.78
N MET A 252 -11.28 8.62 0.91
CA MET A 252 -11.33 7.82 -0.32
C MET A 252 -10.56 8.53 -1.44
N ILE A 253 -9.62 7.82 -2.03
CA ILE A 253 -8.78 8.29 -3.13
C ILE A 253 -8.99 7.35 -4.31
N SER A 254 -9.43 7.88 -5.45
CA SER A 254 -9.64 7.09 -6.67
C SER A 254 -8.34 6.80 -7.41
N HIS A 255 -8.37 5.82 -8.31
CA HIS A 255 -7.23 5.56 -9.20
C HIS A 255 -6.85 6.79 -10.03
N GLU A 256 -7.83 7.51 -10.58
CA GLU A 256 -7.61 8.73 -11.35
C GLU A 256 -6.96 9.83 -10.50
N ASN A 257 -7.28 9.95 -9.20
CA ASN A 257 -6.60 10.91 -8.33
C ASN A 257 -5.11 10.59 -8.25
N ILE A 258 -4.74 9.32 -8.04
CA ILE A 258 -3.34 8.89 -7.93
C ILE A 258 -2.60 9.09 -9.25
N VAL A 259 -3.20 8.68 -10.36
CA VAL A 259 -2.61 8.82 -11.71
C VAL A 259 -2.41 10.29 -12.06
N THR A 260 -3.39 11.15 -11.76
CA THR A 260 -3.28 12.60 -11.97
C THR A 260 -2.13 13.20 -11.17
N GLN A 261 -1.98 12.80 -9.90
CA GLN A 261 -0.86 13.25 -9.06
C GLN A 261 0.50 12.77 -9.58
N ALA A 262 0.60 11.51 -10.02
CA ALA A 262 1.82 10.98 -10.62
C ALA A 262 2.21 11.75 -11.90
N ARG A 263 1.24 12.02 -12.77
CA ARG A 263 1.43 12.82 -13.98
C ARG A 263 1.89 14.24 -13.66
N ALA A 264 1.24 14.89 -12.69
CA ALA A 264 1.62 16.22 -12.24
C ALA A 264 3.07 16.22 -11.72
N GLY A 265 3.45 15.23 -10.91
CA GLY A 265 4.82 15.06 -10.43
C GLY A 265 5.84 14.94 -11.56
N LEU A 266 5.60 14.08 -12.56
CA LEU A 266 6.48 13.93 -13.73
C LEU A 266 6.65 15.24 -14.51
N SER A 267 5.60 16.05 -14.61
CA SER A 267 5.69 17.35 -15.29
C SER A 267 6.68 18.30 -14.59
N VAL A 268 6.78 18.22 -13.26
CA VAL A 268 7.73 19.00 -12.44
C VAL A 268 9.14 18.40 -12.50
N TYR A 269 9.32 17.08 -12.46
CA TYR A 269 10.65 16.47 -12.54
C TYR A 269 11.30 16.66 -13.91
N SER A 270 10.52 16.63 -14.99
CA SER A 270 11.01 16.97 -16.33
C SER A 270 11.54 18.41 -16.43
N PHE A 271 11.15 19.28 -15.50
CA PHE A 271 11.62 20.65 -15.38
C PHE A 271 12.93 20.79 -14.58
N ILE A 272 13.21 19.89 -13.63
CA ILE A 272 14.44 19.95 -12.81
C ILE A 272 15.65 19.40 -13.58
N ASN A 273 15.43 18.40 -14.45
CA ASN A 273 16.50 17.72 -15.20
C ASN A 273 16.71 18.26 -16.63
N SER A 274 16.10 19.41 -16.97
CA SER A 274 16.22 20.11 -18.27
C SER A 274 16.92 21.44 -18.11
#